data_AF-A0A1J5CK23-F1
#
_entry.id   AF-A0A1J5CK23-F1
#
_cell.length_a   1.000
_cell.length_b   1.000
_cell.length_c   1.000
_cell.angle_alpha   90.00
_cell.angle_beta   90.00
_cell.angle_gamma   90.00
#
_symmetry.space_group_name_H-M   'P 1'
#
loop_
_entity.id
_entity.type
_entity.pdbx_description
1 polymer ?
#
loop_
_entity_poly.entity_id
_entity_poly.type
_entity_poly.pdbx_seq_one_letter_code
_entity_poly.pdbx_strand_id
1 'polypeptide(L)'
;MNKRHFTQALALSALMATSSTVFADTTAVQGTHTLSSKHNFSTLVSRVEAAVAQQKMGLVATASASAGAAGRGIKIPGNTVLMVFRNDYAVRMLQASVAAGIEAPIRLYVTENTDGTANLTYRTPSAVFAPYPSDKLHDMAAELDPIFERIARDAVGG
;
A
#
# COMPACT_ATOMS: atom_id res chain seq x y z
N MET A 1 34.11 70.80 13.56
CA MET A 1 34.68 69.60 12.92
C MET A 1 34.01 68.38 13.53
N ASN A 2 32.82 68.01 13.01
CA ASN A 2 31.90 67.05 13.63
C ASN A 2 31.97 65.71 12.88
N LYS A 3 32.30 64.65 13.63
CA LYS A 3 32.30 63.25 13.16
C LYS A 3 30.86 62.77 13.01
N ARG A 4 30.53 62.16 11.86
CA ARG A 4 29.38 61.25 11.73
C ARG A 4 29.81 60.03 10.93
N HIS A 5 30.01 58.94 11.66
CA HIS A 5 30.22 57.59 11.13
C HIS A 5 28.91 57.12 10.48
N PHE A 6 28.97 56.72 9.22
CA PHE A 6 27.84 56.11 8.52
C PHE A 6 28.09 54.59 8.47
N THR A 7 27.54 53.88 9.45
CA THR A 7 27.49 52.41 9.48
C THR A 7 26.34 51.97 8.58
N GLN A 8 26.62 51.40 7.41
CA GLN A 8 25.61 50.71 6.62
C GLN A 8 25.43 49.29 7.18
N ALA A 9 24.22 49.02 7.69
CA ALA A 9 23.80 47.71 8.16
C ALA A 9 23.50 46.80 6.96
N LEU A 10 24.17 45.64 6.91
CA LEU A 10 23.90 44.58 5.95
C LEU A 10 22.70 43.77 6.45
N ALA A 11 21.52 43.99 5.86
CA ALA A 11 20.32 43.21 6.17
C ALA A 11 20.38 41.85 5.45
N LEU A 12 20.81 40.82 6.17
CA LEU A 12 20.79 39.44 5.69
C LEU A 12 19.35 38.90 5.83
N SER A 13 18.61 38.88 4.73
CA SER A 13 17.28 38.28 4.67
C SER A 13 17.40 36.76 4.63
N ALA A 14 17.08 36.09 5.72
CA ALA A 14 17.05 34.63 5.80
C ALA A 14 15.81 34.08 5.07
N LEU A 15 16.02 33.47 3.91
CA LEU A 15 15.00 32.78 3.15
C LEU A 15 14.72 31.42 3.84
N MET A 16 13.65 31.31 4.62
CA MET A 16 13.19 30.04 5.17
C MET A 16 12.62 29.18 4.02
N ALA A 17 13.44 28.26 3.50
CA ALA A 17 12.97 27.21 2.61
C ALA A 17 12.18 26.17 3.41
N THR A 18 10.86 26.19 3.32
CA THR A 18 10.00 25.11 3.84
C THR A 18 10.15 23.90 2.92
N SER A 19 11.00 22.94 3.30
CA SER A 19 11.10 21.65 2.62
C SER A 19 9.79 20.87 2.83
N SER A 20 8.88 20.98 1.86
CA SER A 20 7.74 20.07 1.79
C SER A 20 8.28 18.72 1.31
N THR A 21 8.25 17.71 2.17
CA THR A 21 8.52 16.32 1.78
C THR A 21 7.37 15.83 0.90
N VAL A 22 7.51 16.04 -0.41
CA VAL A 22 6.62 15.45 -1.41
C VAL A 22 7.01 13.98 -1.53
N PHE A 23 6.13 13.06 -1.11
CA PHE A 23 6.27 11.65 -1.48
C PHE A 23 6.07 11.55 -2.99
N ALA A 24 7.04 10.97 -3.70
CA ALA A 24 7.04 10.91 -5.16
C ALA A 24 5.81 10.14 -5.67
N ASP A 25 4.96 10.83 -6.44
CA ASP A 25 3.88 10.21 -7.17
C ASP A 25 4.48 9.52 -8.40
N THR A 26 4.61 8.20 -8.32
CA THR A 26 5.24 7.37 -9.36
C THR A 26 4.16 6.77 -10.23
N THR A 27 4.40 6.76 -11.54
CA THR A 27 3.59 6.05 -12.55
C THR A 27 3.10 4.70 -12.04
N ALA A 28 1.78 4.48 -12.05
CA ALA A 28 1.18 3.28 -11.50
C ALA A 28 1.74 2.03 -12.20
N VAL A 29 2.30 1.09 -11.41
CA VAL A 29 2.79 -0.20 -11.92
C VAL A 29 1.63 -0.95 -12.59
N GLN A 30 1.86 -1.56 -13.76
CA GLN A 30 0.82 -2.30 -14.48
C GLN A 30 0.13 -3.33 -13.58
N GLY A 31 -1.20 -3.37 -13.70
CA GLY A 31 -2.09 -4.24 -12.91
C GLY A 31 -2.32 -3.77 -11.47
N THR A 32 -1.90 -2.55 -11.12
CA THR A 32 -2.23 -1.92 -9.83
C THR A 32 -3.62 -1.28 -9.89
N HIS A 33 -4.44 -1.58 -8.88
CA HIS A 33 -5.75 -0.99 -8.67
C HIS A 33 -5.76 -0.27 -7.33
N THR A 34 -6.27 0.96 -7.31
CA THR A 34 -6.50 1.73 -6.09
C THR A 34 -7.98 2.09 -6.03
N LEU A 35 -8.63 1.72 -4.94
CA LEU A 35 -10.03 2.05 -4.65
C LEU A 35 -10.06 2.98 -3.45
N SER A 36 -10.71 4.13 -3.60
CA SER A 36 -10.99 5.02 -2.48
C SER A 36 -12.21 4.54 -1.70
N SER A 37 -12.12 4.55 -0.38
CA SER A 37 -13.24 4.26 0.51
C SER A 37 -13.73 5.53 1.20
N LYS A 38 -15.00 5.55 1.58
CA LYS A 38 -15.54 6.58 2.51
C LYS A 38 -15.24 6.25 3.97
N HIS A 39 -14.69 5.07 4.24
CA HIS A 39 -14.33 4.64 5.58
C HIS A 39 -12.98 5.23 6.00
N ASN A 40 -12.83 5.48 7.30
CA ASN A 40 -11.53 5.80 7.87
C ASN A 40 -10.59 4.57 7.83
N PHE A 41 -9.31 4.82 8.09
CA PHE A 41 -8.25 3.82 8.01
C PHE A 41 -8.54 2.53 8.81
N SER A 42 -8.85 2.63 10.11
CA SER A 42 -9.07 1.44 10.96
C SER A 42 -10.31 0.65 10.55
N THR A 43 -11.36 1.35 10.12
CA THR A 43 -12.58 0.73 9.59
C THR A 43 -12.29 -0.01 8.30
N LEU A 44 -11.54 0.60 7.37
CA LEU A 44 -11.20 -0.05 6.10
C LEU A 44 -10.33 -1.29 6.32
N VAL A 45 -9.32 -1.24 7.21
CA VAL A 45 -8.52 -2.44 7.57
C VAL A 45 -9.42 -3.58 8.04
N SER A 46 -10.30 -3.32 9.01
CA SER A 46 -11.22 -4.34 9.55
C SER A 46 -12.15 -4.92 8.48
N ARG A 47 -12.60 -4.08 7.54
CA ARG A 47 -13.44 -4.51 6.42
C ARG A 47 -12.69 -5.36 5.40
N VAL A 48 -11.41 -5.05 5.14
CA VAL A 48 -10.56 -5.90 4.30
C VAL A 48 -10.39 -7.28 4.93
N GLU A 49 -10.11 -7.36 6.23
CA GLU A 49 -9.99 -8.64 6.96
C GLU A 49 -11.28 -9.46 6.87
N ALA A 50 -12.44 -8.82 7.07
CA ALA A 50 -13.74 -9.47 6.94
C ALA A 50 -14.00 -9.96 5.50
N ALA A 51 -13.70 -9.15 4.48
CA ALA A 51 -13.89 -9.51 3.08
C ALA A 51 -12.96 -10.67 2.65
N VAL A 52 -11.71 -10.69 3.14
CA VAL A 52 -10.77 -11.81 2.96
C VAL A 52 -11.38 -13.11 3.51
N ALA A 53 -11.93 -13.07 4.72
CA ALA A 53 -12.57 -14.23 5.34
C ALA A 53 -13.83 -14.68 4.56
N GLN A 54 -14.68 -13.73 4.13
CA GLN A 54 -15.90 -14.02 3.35
C GLN A 54 -15.59 -14.71 2.01
N GLN A 55 -14.49 -14.31 1.35
CA GLN A 55 -14.02 -14.96 0.13
C GLN A 55 -13.24 -16.26 0.40
N LYS A 56 -13.23 -16.76 1.64
CA LYS A 56 -12.55 -17.98 2.07
C LYS A 56 -11.05 -17.97 1.76
N MET A 57 -10.43 -16.79 1.83
CA MET A 57 -8.99 -16.61 1.70
C MET A 57 -8.36 -16.51 3.09
N GLY A 58 -7.08 -16.87 3.20
CA GLY A 58 -6.34 -16.76 4.46
C GLY A 58 -5.64 -15.41 4.58
N LEU A 59 -5.82 -14.72 5.70
CA LEU A 59 -4.93 -13.63 6.12
C LEU A 59 -3.69 -14.26 6.77
N VAL A 60 -2.59 -14.30 6.04
CA VAL A 60 -1.35 -14.98 6.46
C VAL A 60 -0.56 -14.12 7.44
N ALA A 61 -0.50 -12.82 7.19
CA ALA A 61 0.22 -11.87 8.03
C ALA A 61 -0.26 -10.44 7.79
N THR A 62 0.16 -9.53 8.67
CA THR A 62 -0.02 -8.08 8.53
C THR A 62 1.28 -7.37 8.86
N ALA A 63 1.58 -6.29 8.15
CA ALA A 63 2.72 -5.42 8.46
C ALA A 63 2.30 -3.95 8.41
N SER A 64 2.80 -3.12 9.32
CA SER A 64 2.47 -1.69 9.40
C SER A 64 3.70 -0.86 9.70
N ALA A 65 4.08 0.02 8.77
CA ALA A 65 5.15 0.98 9.01
C ALA A 65 4.70 2.07 10.00
N SER A 66 3.41 2.44 10.02
CA SER A 66 2.88 3.42 10.97
C SER A 66 2.90 2.90 12.40
N ALA A 67 2.59 1.62 12.63
CA ALA A 67 2.74 1.00 13.94
C ALA A 67 4.22 0.95 14.38
N GLY A 68 5.14 0.58 13.46
CA GLY A 68 6.57 0.56 13.74
C GLY A 68 7.15 1.95 14.06
N ALA A 69 6.68 2.99 13.35
CA ALA A 69 7.05 4.39 13.63
C ALA A 69 6.50 4.86 15.00
N ALA A 70 5.25 4.52 15.31
CA ALA A 70 4.62 4.88 16.58
C ALA A 70 5.35 4.26 17.78
N GLY A 71 5.84 3.02 17.67
CA GLY A 71 6.70 2.39 18.68
C GLY A 71 8.02 3.13 18.94
N ARG A 72 8.41 4.04 18.05
CA ARG A 72 9.59 4.92 18.18
C ARG A 72 9.22 6.38 18.51
N GLY A 73 7.95 6.66 18.81
CA GLY A 73 7.45 8.01 19.06
C GLY A 73 7.31 8.89 17.80
N ILE A 74 7.37 8.31 16.60
CA ILE A 74 7.24 9.02 15.33
C ILE A 74 5.83 8.82 14.80
N LYS A 75 5.10 9.91 14.53
CA LYS A 75 3.78 9.87 13.88
C LYS A 75 3.92 10.01 12.37
N ILE A 76 3.38 9.04 11.64
CA ILE A 76 3.17 9.08 10.19
C ILE A 76 1.73 8.65 9.86
N PRO A 77 1.19 8.94 8.66
CA PRO A 77 -0.13 8.46 8.25
C PRO A 77 -0.25 6.94 8.36
N GLY A 78 -1.43 6.48 8.78
CA GLY A 78 -1.77 5.07 8.93
C GLY A 78 -1.51 4.28 7.66
N ASN A 79 -0.84 3.15 7.79
CA ASN A 79 -0.68 2.19 6.70
C ASN A 79 -0.65 0.76 7.21
N THR A 80 -1.19 -0.17 6.42
CA THR A 80 -1.15 -1.61 6.72
C THR A 80 -1.12 -2.41 5.42
N VAL A 81 -0.14 -3.30 5.32
CA VAL A 81 -0.09 -4.35 4.31
C VAL A 81 -0.74 -5.60 4.89
N LEU A 82 -1.85 -6.04 4.30
CA LEU A 82 -2.50 -7.31 4.58
C LEU A 82 -2.04 -8.32 3.54
N MET A 83 -1.48 -9.43 4.01
CA MET A 83 -0.87 -10.46 3.19
C MET A 83 -1.80 -11.66 3.11
N VAL A 84 -2.40 -11.88 1.94
CA VAL A 84 -3.53 -12.78 1.72
C VAL A 84 -3.16 -13.92 0.78
N PHE A 85 -3.43 -15.16 1.19
CA PHE A 85 -3.28 -16.33 0.33
C PHE A 85 -4.05 -17.56 0.83
N ARG A 86 -4.16 -18.60 -0.01
CA ARG A 86 -4.83 -19.88 0.35
C ARG A 86 -3.92 -21.05 0.00
N ASN A 87 -3.92 -22.08 0.84
CA ASN A 87 -2.96 -23.19 0.76
C ASN A 87 -3.11 -24.06 -0.49
N ASP A 88 -4.31 -24.22 -1.03
CA ASP A 88 -4.55 -24.95 -2.28
C ASP A 88 -3.90 -24.25 -3.49
N TYR A 89 -4.00 -22.91 -3.56
CA TYR A 89 -3.27 -22.12 -4.54
C TYR A 89 -1.76 -22.18 -4.29
N ALA A 90 -1.30 -22.21 -3.04
CA ALA A 90 0.13 -22.33 -2.73
C ALA A 90 0.76 -23.62 -3.27
N VAL A 91 0.07 -24.76 -3.12
CA VAL A 91 0.55 -26.03 -3.67
C VAL A 91 0.60 -25.97 -5.19
N ARG A 92 -0.46 -25.48 -5.85
CA ARG A 92 -0.52 -25.35 -7.33
C ARG A 92 0.55 -24.39 -7.86
N MET A 93 0.77 -23.26 -7.17
CA MET A 93 1.78 -22.26 -7.50
C MET A 93 3.18 -22.89 -7.46
N LEU A 94 3.54 -23.57 -6.36
CA LEU A 94 4.87 -24.17 -6.20
C LEU A 94 5.10 -25.36 -7.14
N GLN A 95 4.04 -26.08 -7.54
CA GLN A 95 4.12 -27.09 -8.59
C GLN A 95 4.37 -26.48 -9.97
N ALA A 96 3.83 -25.30 -10.24
CA ALA A 96 4.01 -24.60 -11.51
C ALA A 96 5.34 -23.83 -11.58
N SER A 97 5.75 -23.18 -10.49
CA SER A 97 6.99 -22.42 -10.38
C SER A 97 7.41 -22.22 -8.92
N VAL A 98 8.47 -22.90 -8.50
CA VAL A 98 9.09 -22.66 -7.17
C VAL A 98 9.60 -21.23 -7.04
N ALA A 99 10.12 -20.65 -8.13
CA ALA A 99 10.62 -19.27 -8.15
C ALA A 99 9.53 -18.25 -7.82
N ALA A 100 8.26 -18.53 -8.18
CA ALA A 100 7.12 -17.66 -7.86
C ALA A 100 6.76 -17.65 -6.37
N GLY A 101 7.36 -18.52 -5.56
CA GLY A 101 7.11 -18.61 -4.13
C GLY A 101 7.33 -17.32 -3.34
N ILE A 102 8.19 -16.42 -3.83
CA ILE A 102 8.46 -15.12 -3.20
C ILE A 102 7.27 -14.15 -3.29
N GLU A 103 6.34 -14.38 -4.22
CA GLU A 103 5.19 -13.51 -4.41
C GLU A 103 4.04 -13.81 -3.46
N ALA A 104 3.96 -15.04 -2.94
CA ALA A 104 2.96 -15.43 -1.97
C ALA A 104 3.47 -15.11 -0.56
N PRO A 105 2.65 -14.50 0.31
CA PRO A 105 1.26 -14.08 0.08
C PRO A 105 1.09 -12.77 -0.73
N ILE A 106 -0.03 -12.64 -1.46
CA ILE A 106 -0.35 -11.45 -2.27
C ILE A 106 -0.80 -10.31 -1.35
N ARG A 107 -0.42 -9.08 -1.69
CA ARG A 107 -0.56 -7.91 -0.82
C ARG A 107 -1.79 -7.07 -1.17
N LEU A 108 -2.54 -6.72 -0.13
CA LEU A 108 -3.53 -5.63 -0.10
C LEU A 108 -2.98 -4.52 0.79
N TYR A 109 -2.97 -3.28 0.33
CA TYR A 109 -2.35 -2.16 1.02
C TYR A 109 -3.38 -1.09 1.36
N VAL A 110 -3.61 -0.85 2.64
CA VAL A 110 -4.51 0.19 3.13
C VAL A 110 -3.68 1.40 3.58
N THR A 111 -4.07 2.60 3.15
CA THR A 111 -3.42 3.86 3.54
C THR A 111 -4.43 4.91 4.00
N GLU A 112 -4.10 5.63 5.06
CA GLU A 112 -4.85 6.78 5.56
C GLU A 112 -4.64 8.01 4.65
N ASN A 113 -5.74 8.68 4.30
CA ASN A 113 -5.75 9.94 3.55
C ASN A 113 -5.83 11.13 4.52
N THR A 114 -5.41 12.31 4.05
CA THR A 114 -5.42 13.55 4.86
C THR A 114 -6.83 14.07 5.18
N ASP A 115 -7.84 13.65 4.42
CA ASP A 115 -9.25 14.00 4.62
C ASP A 115 -9.97 13.06 5.61
N GLY A 116 -9.24 12.15 6.25
CA GLY A 116 -9.79 11.17 7.20
C GLY A 116 -10.38 9.92 6.56
N THR A 117 -10.35 9.81 5.22
CA THR A 117 -10.70 8.58 4.51
C THR A 117 -9.50 7.64 4.35
N ALA A 118 -9.66 6.54 3.63
CA ALA A 118 -8.57 5.62 3.33
C ALA A 118 -8.70 5.02 1.93
N ASN A 119 -7.56 4.64 1.36
CA ASN A 119 -7.48 3.93 0.09
C ASN A 119 -7.10 2.47 0.33
N LEU A 120 -7.58 1.59 -0.55
CA LEU A 120 -7.12 0.22 -0.70
C LEU A 120 -6.45 0.06 -2.06
N THR A 121 -5.18 -0.33 -2.06
CA THR A 121 -4.38 -0.58 -3.26
C THR A 121 -3.95 -2.04 -3.31
N TYR A 122 -4.02 -2.66 -4.50
CA TYR A 122 -3.48 -4.01 -4.73
C TYR A 122 -3.01 -4.16 -6.16
N ARG A 123 -2.18 -5.18 -6.41
CA ARG A 123 -1.90 -5.65 -7.78
C ARG A 123 -2.71 -6.90 -8.04
N THR A 124 -3.28 -7.04 -9.24
CA THR A 124 -4.00 -8.28 -9.60
C THR A 124 -3.05 -9.48 -9.46
N PRO A 125 -3.53 -10.62 -8.96
CA PRO A 125 -2.79 -11.87 -9.00
C PRO A 125 -2.12 -12.14 -10.36
N SER A 126 -2.82 -11.94 -11.48
CA SER A 126 -2.23 -12.09 -12.82
C SER A 126 -1.04 -11.16 -13.04
N ALA A 127 -1.10 -9.90 -12.62
CA ALA A 127 0.02 -8.98 -12.76
C ALA A 127 1.18 -9.30 -11.80
N VAL A 128 0.88 -9.85 -10.62
CA VAL A 128 1.89 -10.33 -9.66
C VAL A 128 2.69 -11.49 -10.25
N PHE A 129 2.01 -12.45 -10.88
CA PHE A 129 2.65 -13.64 -11.42
C PHE A 129 3.10 -13.55 -12.88
N ALA A 130 2.74 -12.49 -13.61
CA ALA A 130 3.14 -12.27 -15.01
C ALA A 130 4.65 -12.39 -15.31
N PRO A 131 5.59 -12.05 -14.41
CA PRO A 131 7.02 -12.21 -14.69
C PRO A 131 7.51 -13.65 -14.80
N TYR A 132 6.71 -14.65 -14.42
CA TYR A 132 7.12 -16.05 -14.34
C TYR A 132 6.59 -16.85 -15.55
N PRO A 133 7.44 -17.42 -16.41
CA PRO A 133 7.02 -18.04 -17.67
C PRO A 133 6.36 -19.42 -17.46
N SER A 134 5.13 -19.45 -16.97
CA SER A 134 4.38 -20.68 -16.72
C SER A 134 2.88 -20.50 -16.93
N ASP A 135 2.34 -21.12 -17.99
CA ASP A 135 0.91 -21.05 -18.32
C ASP A 135 0.02 -21.55 -17.17
N LYS A 136 0.41 -22.65 -16.49
CA LYS A 136 -0.31 -23.16 -15.32
C LYS A 136 -0.38 -22.15 -14.17
N LEU A 137 0.65 -21.31 -14.04
CA LEU A 137 0.70 -20.29 -13.01
C LEU A 137 -0.18 -19.10 -13.40
N HIS A 138 -0.16 -18.72 -14.68
CA HIS A 138 -1.04 -17.68 -15.23
C HIS A 138 -2.51 -18.07 -15.13
N ASP A 139 -2.88 -19.30 -15.46
CA ASP A 139 -4.25 -19.81 -15.33
C ASP A 139 -4.72 -19.74 -13.87
N MET A 140 -3.88 -20.19 -12.94
CA MET A 140 -4.15 -20.12 -11.51
C MET A 140 -4.28 -18.67 -11.02
N ALA A 141 -3.45 -17.76 -11.53
CA ALA A 141 -3.51 -16.34 -11.20
C ALA A 141 -4.82 -15.70 -11.70
N ALA A 142 -5.26 -16.04 -12.90
CA ALA A 142 -6.53 -15.58 -13.47
C ALA A 142 -7.75 -16.03 -12.64
N GLU A 143 -7.70 -17.22 -12.01
CA GLU A 143 -8.74 -17.66 -11.08
C GLU A 143 -8.80 -16.79 -9.80
N LEU A 144 -7.66 -16.25 -9.36
CA LEU A 144 -7.54 -15.41 -8.16
C LEU A 144 -7.97 -13.97 -8.41
N ASP A 145 -7.82 -13.44 -9.62
CA ASP A 145 -8.19 -12.05 -9.98
C ASP A 145 -9.60 -11.64 -9.52
N PRO A 146 -10.68 -12.38 -9.87
CA PRO A 146 -12.02 -11.99 -9.45
C PRO A 146 -12.25 -12.14 -7.93
N ILE A 147 -11.44 -12.95 -7.23
CA ILE A 147 -11.50 -13.06 -5.77
C ILE A 147 -10.94 -11.78 -5.14
N PHE A 148 -9.75 -11.34 -5.57
CA PHE A 148 -9.13 -10.10 -5.07
C PHE A 148 -9.96 -8.86 -5.42
N GLU A 149 -10.56 -8.82 -6.62
CA GLU A 149 -11.49 -7.75 -6.97
C GLU A 149 -12.70 -7.70 -6.01
N ARG A 150 -13.32 -8.84 -5.70
CA ARG A 150 -14.43 -8.89 -4.74
C ARG A 150 -14.01 -8.45 -3.34
N ILE A 151 -12.87 -8.93 -2.84
CA ILE A 151 -12.32 -8.48 -1.55
C ILE A 151 -12.21 -6.95 -1.52
N ALA A 152 -11.65 -6.36 -2.58
CA ALA A 152 -11.45 -4.93 -2.65
C ALA A 152 -12.78 -4.16 -2.70
N ARG A 153 -13.73 -4.57 -3.55
CA ARG A 153 -15.04 -3.93 -3.68
C ARG A 153 -15.86 -4.03 -2.38
N ASP A 154 -15.96 -5.22 -1.80
CA ASP A 154 -16.71 -5.45 -0.57
C ASP A 154 -16.13 -4.62 0.59
N ALA A 155 -14.80 -4.54 0.67
CA ALA A 155 -14.11 -3.78 1.71
C ALA A 155 -14.36 -2.27 1.62
N VAL A 156 -14.36 -1.68 0.42
CA VAL A 156 -14.57 -0.21 0.28
C VAL A 156 -16.03 0.23 0.39
N GLY A 157 -16.99 -0.70 0.29
CA GLY A 157 -18.43 -0.45 0.44
C GLY A 157 -19.18 -0.51 -0.89
N GLY A 158 -19.08 -1.66 -1.59
CA GLY A 158 -19.82 -1.94 -2.83
C GLY A 158 -21.32 -1.68 -2.77
#